data_AF-A0AAV8XXK5-F1
#
_entry.id   AF-A0AAV8XXK5-F1
#
_cell.length_a   1.000
_cell.length_b   1.000
_cell.length_c   1.000
_cell.angle_alpha   90.00
_cell.angle_beta   90.00
_cell.angle_gamma   90.00
#
_symmetry.space_group_name_H-M   'P 1'
#
loop_
_entity.id
_entity.type
_entity.pdbx_description
1 polymer ?
#
loop_
_entity_poly.entity_id
_entity_poly.type
_entity_poly.pdbx_seq_one_letter_code
_entity_poly.pdbx_strand_id
1 'polypeptide(L)'
;MNSDYRPVPDCIPHGRRGTREILIKSVEELIINNLEYAKDEERFVFFRALRNLHSPLTVPLLLKYIKDGTQKEGVLSWKAIRSFDSKLWNADVLKAAEKSFLQLDRKYDSSSRTLAADILIESQPSDGLLEDLLNFLLSNDPAFEIKQYVYQRIKMRADEDPSFKERVLRIVKKSKSLNNYSGLSPKRSVNCATSGPSTNGSLVSVQEIKNGIAKRGIVNVIMEKDDSVKEIFSLGIFSGGLSSFMSSDSGTEEEEESVTAGMDLTVLGTQIRPFVFFDGQGELMGHVWSGTASEKTSAFQALVLLQDHLEYLRLGSGFIAELNLKGATSFDLSGKIEISLWNRNAESLVEKSAGIVVTGAIKIDSSFVKSQVEFSASIEPKLTLQTDIDFSSNVHLCMRLTQPDSVFRRMY
;
A
#
# COMPACT_ATOMS: atom_id res chain seq x y z
N MET A 1 -7.92 45.00 24.80
CA MET A 1 -7.39 44.01 25.75
C MET A 1 -6.96 42.80 24.94
N ASN A 2 -5.67 42.70 24.65
CA ASN A 2 -5.06 41.57 23.95
C ASN A 2 -4.97 40.39 24.93
N SER A 3 -5.49 39.21 24.56
CA SER A 3 -5.13 37.96 25.22
C SER A 3 -4.33 37.10 24.24
N ASP A 4 -3.01 37.10 24.46
CA ASP A 4 -2.07 36.20 23.80
C ASP A 4 -2.43 34.74 24.12
N TYR A 5 -2.87 34.01 23.10
CA TYR A 5 -2.96 32.55 23.16
C TYR A 5 -1.57 31.99 22.83
N ARG A 6 -0.78 31.66 23.86
CA ARG A 6 0.46 30.89 23.68
C ARG A 6 0.12 29.39 23.68
N PRO A 7 0.55 28.61 22.67
CA PRO A 7 0.46 27.16 22.74
C PRO A 7 1.39 26.63 23.83
N VAL A 8 0.88 25.70 24.63
CA VAL A 8 1.63 25.00 25.68
C VAL A 8 2.73 24.16 25.02
N PRO A 9 4.00 24.27 25.43
CA PRO A 9 5.07 23.47 24.86
C PRO A 9 4.90 21.99 25.27
N ASP A 10 5.04 21.10 24.28
CA ASP A 10 5.16 19.66 24.47
C ASP A 10 6.19 19.36 25.57
N CYS A 11 5.71 18.92 26.74
CA CYS A 11 6.56 18.48 27.84
C CYS A 11 7.13 17.09 27.55
N ILE A 12 7.97 16.95 26.52
CA ILE A 12 8.85 15.80 26.37
C ILE A 12 10.11 16.13 27.19
N PRO A 13 10.48 15.34 28.23
CA PRO A 13 11.65 15.63 29.03
C PRO A 13 12.90 15.66 28.15
N HIS A 14 13.64 16.78 28.17
CA HIS A 14 14.78 17.08 27.29
C HIS A 14 15.90 16.01 27.28
N GLY A 15 15.97 15.13 28.28
CA GLY A 15 16.91 13.99 28.31
C GLY A 15 16.52 12.78 27.44
N ARG A 16 15.24 12.64 27.02
CA ARG A 16 14.77 11.51 26.18
C ARG A 16 14.97 11.70 24.69
N ARG A 17 15.17 12.94 24.21
CA ARG A 17 15.44 13.20 22.77
C ARG A 17 16.81 12.69 22.34
N GLY A 18 17.86 12.99 23.12
CA GLY A 18 19.22 12.54 22.80
C GLY A 18 19.38 11.02 22.79
N THR A 19 18.74 10.31 23.72
CA THR A 19 18.75 8.84 23.76
C THR A 19 17.98 8.21 22.60
N ARG A 20 16.86 8.81 22.17
CA ARG A 20 16.10 8.33 21.01
C ARG A 20 16.86 8.48 19.70
N GLU A 21 17.56 9.60 19.50
CA GLU A 21 18.38 9.83 18.31
C GLU A 21 19.57 8.86 18.22
N ILE A 22 20.21 8.57 19.35
CA ILE A 22 21.29 7.57 19.41
C ILE A 22 20.76 6.18 19.05
N LEU A 23 19.61 5.77 19.60
CA LEU A 23 19.00 4.48 19.31
C LEU A 23 18.62 4.33 17.83
N ILE A 24 18.04 5.37 17.22
CA ILE A 24 17.67 5.35 15.80
C ILE A 24 18.92 5.14 14.94
N LYS A 25 20.00 5.89 15.21
CA LYS A 25 21.27 5.73 14.48
C LYS A 25 21.86 4.34 14.64
N SER A 26 21.85 3.78 15.86
CA SER A 26 22.34 2.41 16.09
C SER A 26 21.53 1.36 15.32
N VAL A 27 20.21 1.52 15.24
CA VAL A 27 19.34 0.62 14.45
C VAL A 27 19.59 0.78 12.95
N GLU A 28 19.74 2.02 12.47
CA GLU A 28 20.09 2.32 11.08
C GLU A 28 21.40 1.65 10.67
N GLU A 29 22.46 1.86 11.45
CA GLU A 29 23.78 1.26 11.23
C GLU A 29 23.70 -0.27 11.24
N LEU A 30 22.95 -0.86 12.17
CA LEU A 30 22.77 -2.31 12.25
C LEU A 30 22.08 -2.87 10.99
N ILE A 31 21.03 -2.21 10.51
CA ILE A 31 20.32 -2.66 9.30
C ILE A 31 21.21 -2.53 8.07
N ILE A 32 21.93 -1.40 7.94
CA ILE A 32 22.82 -1.15 6.80
C ILE A 32 23.98 -2.15 6.78
N ASN A 33 24.67 -2.33 7.91
CA ASN A 33 25.79 -3.25 8.00
C ASN A 33 25.35 -4.69 7.68
N ASN A 34 24.25 -5.15 8.26
CA ASN A 34 23.77 -6.50 7.99
C ASN A 34 23.28 -6.69 6.56
N LEU A 35 22.73 -5.65 5.90
CA LEU A 35 22.41 -5.70 4.48
C LEU A 35 23.67 -5.91 3.61
N GLU A 36 24.83 -5.37 4.00
CA GLU A 36 26.08 -5.59 3.26
C GLU A 36 26.59 -7.03 3.42
N TYR A 37 26.45 -7.62 4.61
CA TYR A 37 26.91 -8.99 4.89
C TYR A 37 25.93 -10.09 4.45
N ALA A 38 24.63 -9.80 4.42
CA ALA A 38 23.60 -10.78 4.07
C ALA A 38 23.75 -11.27 2.63
N LYS A 39 23.47 -12.56 2.42
CA LYS A 39 23.54 -13.22 1.12
C LYS A 39 22.14 -13.59 0.64
N ASP A 40 22.00 -13.62 -0.69
CA ASP A 40 20.81 -14.11 -1.37
C ASP A 40 19.50 -13.50 -0.84
N GLU A 41 18.52 -14.32 -0.50
CA GLU A 41 17.17 -13.88 -0.12
C GLU A 41 17.08 -13.25 1.27
N GLU A 42 18.07 -13.50 2.15
CA GLU A 42 18.11 -12.87 3.47
C GLU A 42 18.23 -11.34 3.35
N ARG A 43 18.85 -10.86 2.26
CA ARG A 43 18.97 -9.43 1.93
C ARG A 43 17.61 -8.75 1.84
N PHE A 44 16.58 -9.45 1.35
CA PHE A 44 15.24 -8.88 1.16
C PHE A 44 14.57 -8.48 2.48
N VAL A 45 14.95 -9.12 3.60
CA VAL A 45 14.46 -8.73 4.93
C VAL A 45 14.93 -7.33 5.29
N PHE A 46 16.17 -6.98 4.98
CA PHE A 46 16.72 -5.67 5.29
C PHE A 46 16.10 -4.56 4.43
N PHE A 47 15.80 -4.79 3.15
CA PHE A 47 15.05 -3.81 2.35
C PHE A 47 13.65 -3.53 2.93
N ARG A 48 12.97 -4.56 3.43
CA ARG A 48 11.67 -4.41 4.11
C ARG A 48 11.82 -3.65 5.44
N ALA A 49 12.91 -3.89 6.17
CA ALA A 49 13.23 -3.12 7.37
C ALA A 49 13.50 -1.64 7.04
N LEU A 50 14.25 -1.35 5.97
CA LEU A 50 14.52 0.01 5.49
C LEU A 50 13.23 0.73 5.08
N ARG A 51 12.28 0.04 4.44
CA ARG A 51 10.95 0.58 4.16
C ARG A 51 10.26 1.06 5.44
N ASN A 52 10.19 0.22 6.49
CA ASN A 52 9.55 0.57 7.76
C ASN A 52 10.30 1.64 8.57
N LEU A 53 11.59 1.82 8.31
CA LEU A 53 12.42 2.78 9.05
C LEU A 53 12.17 4.24 8.61
N HIS A 54 11.76 4.46 7.35
CA HIS A 54 11.49 5.78 6.76
C HIS A 54 12.62 6.81 6.97
N SER A 55 13.88 6.36 7.00
CA SER A 55 15.02 7.23 7.30
C SER A 55 15.59 7.91 6.04
N PRO A 56 15.77 9.25 6.05
CA PRO A 56 16.34 9.96 4.91
C PRO A 56 17.79 9.56 4.62
N LEU A 57 18.53 9.08 5.62
CA LEU A 57 19.93 8.65 5.46
C LEU A 57 20.07 7.40 4.58
N THR A 58 18.98 6.64 4.44
CA THR A 58 18.97 5.40 3.66
C THR A 58 18.70 5.64 2.17
N VAL A 59 18.23 6.84 1.79
CA VAL A 59 17.88 7.18 0.40
C VAL A 59 19.06 6.95 -0.57
N PRO A 60 20.29 7.44 -0.31
CA PRO A 60 21.41 7.21 -1.22
C PRO A 60 21.76 5.74 -1.41
N LEU A 61 21.61 4.93 -0.35
CA LEU A 61 21.84 3.49 -0.40
C LEU A 61 20.79 2.78 -1.26
N LEU A 62 19.50 3.14 -1.10
CA LEU A 62 18.41 2.60 -1.92
C LEU A 62 18.60 2.97 -3.40
N LEU A 63 19.02 4.20 -3.70
CA LEU A 63 19.33 4.63 -5.06
C LEU A 63 20.50 3.86 -5.68
N LYS A 64 21.53 3.52 -4.88
CA LYS A 64 22.63 2.66 -5.33
C LYS A 64 22.11 1.28 -5.76
N TYR A 65 21.25 0.64 -4.97
CA TYR A 65 20.67 -0.66 -5.32
C TYR A 65 19.69 -0.60 -6.49
N ILE A 66 18.98 0.51 -6.69
CA ILE A 66 18.15 0.73 -7.88
C ILE A 66 19.01 0.73 -9.15
N LYS A 67 20.20 1.32 -9.08
CA LYS A 67 21.09 1.44 -10.23
C LYS A 67 21.89 0.16 -10.50
N ASP A 68 22.53 -0.38 -9.47
CA ASP A 68 23.56 -1.42 -9.62
C ASP A 68 23.09 -2.81 -9.13
N GLY A 69 21.98 -2.88 -8.39
CA GLY A 69 21.45 -4.13 -7.82
C GLY A 69 20.65 -4.98 -8.80
N THR A 70 20.21 -6.14 -8.32
CA THR A 70 19.33 -7.07 -9.04
C THR A 70 17.95 -6.45 -9.30
N GLN A 71 17.16 -7.05 -10.21
CA GLN A 71 15.79 -6.57 -10.48
C GLN A 71 14.92 -6.59 -9.21
N LYS A 72 14.98 -7.66 -8.41
CA LYS A 72 14.24 -7.78 -7.14
C LYS A 72 14.68 -6.72 -6.12
N GLU A 73 15.99 -6.48 -5.96
CA GLU A 73 16.51 -5.43 -5.06
C GLU A 73 16.07 -4.03 -5.52
N GLY A 74 16.06 -3.77 -6.83
CA GLY A 74 15.54 -2.52 -7.41
C GLY A 74 14.06 -2.30 -7.09
N VAL A 75 13.22 -3.33 -7.25
CA VAL A 75 11.78 -3.27 -6.92
C VAL A 75 11.58 -3.00 -5.42
N LEU A 76 12.30 -3.72 -4.55
CA LEU A 76 12.21 -3.52 -3.10
C LEU A 76 12.68 -2.12 -2.68
N SER A 77 13.72 -1.61 -3.33
CA SER A 77 14.22 -0.26 -3.08
C SER A 77 13.22 0.80 -3.52
N TRP A 78 12.57 0.64 -4.67
CA TRP A 78 11.49 1.53 -5.10
C TRP A 78 10.27 1.43 -4.19
N LYS A 79 9.90 0.24 -3.71
CA LYS A 79 8.84 0.07 -2.70
C LYS A 79 9.18 0.82 -1.41
N ALA A 80 10.44 0.79 -0.97
CA ALA A 80 10.90 1.52 0.20
C ALA A 80 10.78 3.04 -0.01
N ILE A 81 11.38 3.59 -1.08
CA ILE A 81 11.34 5.03 -1.36
C ILE A 81 9.91 5.56 -1.52
N ARG A 82 9.03 4.80 -2.19
CA ARG A 82 7.63 5.19 -2.35
C ARG A 82 6.90 5.34 -1.00
N SER A 83 7.27 4.55 0.00
CA SER A 83 6.64 4.61 1.31
C SER A 83 7.06 5.83 2.13
N PHE A 84 8.10 6.56 1.71
CA PHE A 84 8.60 7.73 2.42
C PHE A 84 7.66 8.93 2.20
N ASP A 85 7.68 9.91 3.12
CA ASP A 85 6.98 11.20 2.91
C ASP A 85 7.47 11.83 1.60
N SER A 86 6.57 12.41 0.81
CA SER A 86 6.89 13.06 -0.47
C SER A 86 7.94 14.17 -0.32
N LYS A 87 8.09 14.75 0.88
CA LYS A 87 9.17 15.69 1.22
C LYS A 87 10.57 15.10 1.10
N LEU A 88 10.71 13.77 1.20
CA LEU A 88 11.99 13.06 1.09
C LEU A 88 12.34 12.70 -0.36
N TRP A 89 11.44 12.91 -1.32
CA TRP A 89 11.71 12.72 -2.75
C TRP A 89 12.46 13.93 -3.31
N ASN A 90 13.76 13.98 -3.03
CA ASN A 90 14.65 15.02 -3.53
C ASN A 90 14.87 14.91 -5.06
N ALA A 91 15.60 15.87 -5.62
CA ALA A 91 15.89 15.90 -7.06
C ALA A 91 16.62 14.64 -7.57
N ASP A 92 17.43 13.99 -6.74
CA ASP A 92 18.13 12.76 -7.10
C ASP A 92 17.17 11.58 -7.23
N VAL A 93 16.19 11.47 -6.32
CA VAL A 93 15.11 10.47 -6.38
C VAL A 93 14.28 10.68 -7.64
N LEU A 94 13.87 11.92 -7.93
CA LEU A 94 13.07 12.22 -9.12
C LEU A 94 13.82 11.90 -10.41
N LYS A 95 15.11 12.25 -10.48
CA LYS A 95 15.98 11.92 -11.63
C LYS A 95 16.17 10.41 -11.78
N ALA A 96 16.31 9.67 -10.68
CA ALA A 96 16.40 8.22 -10.72
C ALA A 96 15.07 7.58 -11.14
N ALA A 97 13.94 8.16 -10.72
CA ALA A 97 12.60 7.70 -11.09
C ALA A 97 12.36 7.91 -12.59
N GLU A 98 12.72 9.07 -13.13
CA GLU A 98 12.65 9.34 -14.57
C GLU A 98 13.49 8.35 -15.39
N LYS A 99 14.75 8.12 -14.99
CA LYS A 99 15.62 7.12 -15.62
C LYS A 99 15.04 5.71 -15.57
N SER A 100 14.50 5.32 -14.41
CA SER A 100 13.91 3.99 -14.22
C SER A 100 12.67 3.82 -15.07
N PHE A 101 11.78 4.81 -15.07
CA PHE A 101 10.52 4.80 -15.80
C PHE A 101 10.72 4.73 -17.32
N LEU A 102 11.59 5.60 -17.85
CA LEU A 102 11.89 5.70 -19.28
C LEU A 102 12.99 4.72 -19.74
N GLN A 103 13.58 3.94 -18.82
CA GLN A 103 14.67 3.00 -19.09
C GLN A 103 15.88 3.66 -19.78
N LEU A 104 16.29 4.84 -19.31
CA LEU A 104 17.33 5.66 -19.98
C LEU A 104 18.76 5.13 -19.80
N ASP A 105 19.01 4.33 -18.77
CA ASP A 105 20.33 3.77 -18.47
C ASP A 105 20.38 2.25 -18.59
N ARG A 106 19.37 1.53 -18.09
CA ARG A 106 19.23 0.07 -18.23
C ARG A 106 17.78 -0.37 -18.36
N LYS A 107 17.59 -1.66 -18.65
CA LYS A 107 16.27 -2.31 -18.59
C LYS A 107 15.89 -2.50 -17.11
N TYR A 108 14.70 -2.05 -16.75
CA TYR A 108 14.09 -2.22 -15.42
C TYR A 108 12.88 -3.14 -15.47
N ASP A 109 12.62 -3.81 -14.35
CA ASP A 109 11.39 -4.56 -14.11
C ASP A 109 10.14 -3.66 -14.24
N SER A 110 9.02 -4.24 -14.69
CA SER A 110 7.75 -3.51 -14.83
C SER A 110 7.32 -2.86 -13.53
N SER A 111 7.48 -3.54 -12.40
CA SER A 111 7.09 -3.03 -11.08
C SER A 111 7.96 -1.86 -10.65
N SER A 112 9.26 -1.89 -10.99
CA SER A 112 10.15 -0.75 -10.75
C SER A 112 9.71 0.48 -11.55
N ARG A 113 9.32 0.28 -12.81
CA ARG A 113 8.84 1.36 -13.69
C ARG A 113 7.51 1.95 -13.19
N THR A 114 6.56 1.12 -12.79
CA THR A 114 5.27 1.59 -12.27
C THR A 114 5.42 2.30 -10.93
N LEU A 115 6.27 1.80 -10.02
CA LEU A 115 6.59 2.48 -8.76
C LEU A 115 7.28 3.83 -8.98
N ALA A 116 8.22 3.91 -9.93
CA ALA A 116 8.85 5.17 -10.31
C ALA A 116 7.83 6.16 -10.90
N ALA A 117 6.93 5.69 -11.77
CA ALA A 117 5.86 6.51 -12.32
C ALA A 117 4.94 7.08 -11.23
N ASP A 118 4.63 6.28 -10.21
CA ASP A 118 3.83 6.75 -9.08
C ASP A 118 4.49 7.89 -8.33
N ILE A 119 5.80 7.80 -8.05
CA ILE A 119 6.56 8.87 -7.41
C ILE A 119 6.54 10.14 -8.29
N LEU A 120 6.73 10.00 -9.61
CA LEU A 120 6.71 11.13 -10.54
C LEU A 120 5.32 11.82 -10.61
N ILE A 121 4.23 11.05 -10.55
CA ILE A 121 2.87 11.60 -10.60
C ILE A 121 2.47 12.22 -9.25
N GLU A 122 2.84 11.59 -8.13
CA GLU A 122 2.49 12.03 -6.78
C GLU A 122 3.35 13.24 -6.32
N SER A 123 4.56 13.42 -6.87
CA SER A 123 5.47 14.54 -6.55
C SER A 123 5.08 15.91 -7.13
N GLN A 124 3.85 16.06 -7.66
CA GLN A 124 3.38 17.26 -8.37
C GLN A 124 4.31 17.64 -9.53
N PRO A 125 4.32 16.85 -10.62
CA PRO A 125 5.27 17.03 -11.71
C PRO A 125 5.15 18.42 -12.35
N SER A 126 6.25 18.92 -12.91
CA SER A 126 6.23 20.14 -13.74
C SER A 126 5.45 19.92 -15.04
N ASP A 127 5.04 21.00 -15.71
CA ASP A 127 4.30 20.88 -16.98
C ASP A 127 5.12 20.13 -18.06
N GLY A 128 6.45 20.30 -18.07
CA GLY A 128 7.33 19.57 -18.99
C GLY A 128 7.37 18.07 -18.71
N LEU A 129 7.58 17.69 -17.44
CA LEU A 129 7.57 16.27 -17.05
C LEU A 129 6.20 15.62 -17.30
N LEU A 130 5.11 16.36 -17.06
CA LEU A 130 3.76 15.88 -17.34
C LEU A 130 3.53 15.68 -18.85
N GLU A 131 4.09 16.56 -19.69
CA GLU A 131 4.07 16.40 -21.15
C GLU A 131 4.87 15.16 -21.59
N ASP A 132 6.03 14.89 -20.96
CA ASP A 132 6.83 13.69 -21.23
C ASP A 132 6.11 12.40 -20.83
N LEU A 133 5.44 12.38 -19.67
CA LEU A 133 4.62 11.26 -19.22
C LEU A 133 3.46 10.98 -20.18
N LEU A 134 2.82 12.03 -20.71
CA LEU A 134 1.74 11.90 -21.68
C LEU A 134 2.27 11.44 -23.04
N ASN A 135 3.42 11.95 -23.49
CA ASN A 135 4.07 11.51 -24.72
C ASN A 135 4.54 10.05 -24.63
N PHE A 136 4.94 9.58 -23.44
CA PHE A 136 5.25 8.17 -23.21
C PHE A 136 4.06 7.25 -23.54
N LEU A 137 2.82 7.68 -23.30
CA LEU A 137 1.62 6.92 -23.67
C LEU A 137 1.52 6.69 -25.19
N LEU A 138 2.10 7.60 -25.99
CA LEU A 138 2.17 7.51 -27.44
C LEU A 138 3.41 6.80 -27.97
N SER A 139 4.39 6.50 -27.11
CA SER A 139 5.65 5.89 -27.52
C SER A 139 5.45 4.50 -28.11
N ASN A 140 6.47 3.96 -28.79
CA ASN A 140 6.47 2.58 -29.31
C ASN A 140 6.96 1.55 -28.28
N ASP A 141 6.94 1.87 -26.98
CA ASP A 141 7.34 0.91 -25.94
C ASP A 141 6.46 -0.36 -25.99
N PRO A 142 7.05 -1.57 -26.03
CA PRO A 142 6.29 -2.82 -26.11
C PRO A 142 5.49 -3.14 -24.84
N ALA A 143 5.85 -2.58 -23.69
CA ALA A 143 5.18 -2.79 -22.41
C ALA A 143 3.87 -1.99 -22.34
N PHE A 144 2.85 -2.49 -23.04
CA PHE A 144 1.53 -1.86 -23.13
C PHE A 144 0.88 -1.68 -21.75
N GLU A 145 1.10 -2.62 -20.85
CA GLU A 145 0.53 -2.62 -19.50
C GLU A 145 1.06 -1.46 -18.63
N ILE A 146 2.32 -1.04 -18.85
CA ILE A 146 2.88 0.11 -18.12
C ILE A 146 2.22 1.41 -18.60
N LYS A 147 2.00 1.57 -19.91
CA LYS A 147 1.25 2.74 -20.44
C LYS A 147 -0.16 2.78 -19.87
N GLN A 148 -0.82 1.64 -19.81
CA GLN A 148 -2.15 1.52 -19.24
C GLN A 148 -2.16 1.94 -17.77
N TYR A 149 -1.22 1.44 -16.98
CA TYR A 149 -1.05 1.78 -15.58
C TYR A 149 -0.84 3.28 -15.39
N VAL A 150 0.07 3.89 -16.16
CA VAL A 150 0.37 5.34 -16.08
C VAL A 150 -0.83 6.18 -16.45
N TYR A 151 -1.51 5.86 -17.56
CA TYR A 151 -2.73 6.54 -17.97
C TYR A 151 -3.79 6.52 -16.86
N GLN A 152 -3.96 5.35 -16.23
CA GLN A 152 -4.90 5.19 -15.14
C GLN A 152 -4.52 6.00 -13.90
N ARG A 153 -3.24 6.02 -13.50
CA ARG A 153 -2.77 6.83 -12.37
C ARG A 153 -2.93 8.33 -12.62
N ILE A 154 -2.65 8.80 -13.82
CA ILE A 154 -2.92 10.20 -14.23
C ILE A 154 -4.41 10.50 -14.13
N LYS A 155 -5.28 9.60 -14.61
CA LYS A 155 -6.74 9.77 -14.53
C LYS A 155 -7.23 9.82 -13.09
N MET A 156 -6.80 8.88 -12.23
CA MET A 156 -7.15 8.86 -10.82
C MET A 156 -6.74 10.17 -10.14
N ARG A 157 -5.50 10.63 -10.38
CA ARG A 157 -5.02 11.89 -9.82
C ARG A 157 -5.81 13.09 -10.34
N ALA A 158 -6.22 13.09 -11.60
CA ALA A 158 -7.07 14.13 -12.16
C ALA A 158 -8.51 14.12 -11.60
N ASP A 159 -9.01 12.96 -11.17
CA ASP A 159 -10.32 12.87 -10.52
C ASP A 159 -10.25 13.34 -9.05
N GLU A 160 -9.10 13.17 -8.39
CA GLU A 160 -8.84 13.67 -7.02
C GLU A 160 -8.53 15.19 -6.98
N ASP A 161 -7.75 15.70 -7.93
CA ASP A 161 -7.22 17.06 -7.94
C ASP A 161 -7.67 17.85 -9.18
N PRO A 162 -8.62 18.80 -9.03
CA PRO A 162 -9.11 19.62 -10.13
C PRO A 162 -8.02 20.46 -10.82
N SER A 163 -7.02 20.95 -10.08
CA SER A 163 -5.93 21.76 -10.65
C SER A 163 -5.04 20.90 -11.53
N PHE A 164 -4.73 19.69 -11.08
CA PHE A 164 -4.00 18.71 -11.88
C PHE A 164 -4.76 18.35 -13.17
N LYS A 165 -6.08 18.14 -13.07
CA LYS A 165 -6.95 17.87 -14.22
C LYS A 165 -6.90 18.97 -15.27
N GLU A 166 -6.96 20.24 -14.86
CA GLU A 166 -6.87 21.38 -15.78
C GLU A 166 -5.53 21.42 -16.51
N ARG A 167 -4.42 21.14 -15.81
CA ARG A 167 -3.08 21.09 -16.40
C ARG A 167 -2.98 19.98 -17.45
N VAL A 168 -3.45 18.77 -17.13
CA VAL A 168 -3.50 17.64 -18.08
C VAL A 168 -4.30 18.01 -19.32
N LEU A 169 -5.52 18.55 -19.14
CA LEU A 169 -6.38 18.95 -20.25
C LEU A 169 -5.76 20.05 -21.12
N ARG A 170 -5.02 20.99 -20.51
CA ARG A 170 -4.31 22.05 -21.24
C ARG A 170 -3.22 21.47 -22.13
N ILE A 171 -2.40 20.56 -21.62
CA ILE A 171 -1.31 19.91 -22.37
C ILE A 171 -1.89 19.06 -23.51
N VAL A 172 -2.92 18.25 -23.22
CA VAL A 172 -3.59 17.43 -24.23
C VAL A 172 -4.18 18.31 -25.34
N LYS A 173 -4.88 19.41 -25.01
CA LYS A 173 -5.44 20.33 -26.01
C LYS A 173 -4.38 21.03 -26.87
N LYS A 174 -3.21 21.32 -26.29
CA LYS A 174 -2.10 21.99 -26.98
C LYS A 174 -1.45 21.07 -28.02
N SER A 175 -1.32 19.78 -27.72
CA SER A 175 -0.65 18.82 -28.58
C SER A 175 -1.63 18.06 -29.48
N LYS A 176 -1.47 18.20 -30.81
CA LYS A 176 -2.31 17.48 -31.78
C LYS A 176 -2.12 15.96 -31.74
N SER A 177 -0.95 15.47 -31.35
CA SER A 177 -0.68 14.03 -31.23
C SER A 177 -1.39 13.42 -30.02
N LEU A 178 -1.43 14.15 -28.90
CA LEU A 178 -2.13 13.73 -27.68
C LEU A 178 -3.65 13.89 -27.82
N ASN A 179 -4.13 14.95 -28.48
CA ASN A 179 -5.55 15.16 -28.76
C ASN A 179 -6.07 14.27 -29.91
N ASN A 180 -5.75 12.98 -29.86
CA ASN A 180 -6.19 11.99 -30.83
C ASN A 180 -6.69 10.74 -30.09
N TYR A 181 -7.84 10.23 -30.53
CA TYR A 181 -8.44 9.01 -30.00
C TYR A 181 -7.53 7.79 -30.17
N SER A 182 -6.66 7.77 -31.18
CA SER A 182 -5.74 6.64 -31.41
C SER A 182 -4.67 6.51 -30.31
N GLY A 183 -4.30 7.62 -29.68
CA GLY A 183 -3.22 7.69 -28.69
C GLY A 183 -3.67 7.55 -27.24
N LEU A 184 -4.84 8.13 -26.92
CA LEU A 184 -5.41 8.11 -25.57
C LEU A 184 -6.48 7.02 -25.37
N SER A 185 -6.76 6.19 -26.38
CA SER A 185 -7.67 5.05 -26.22
C SER A 185 -6.94 3.89 -25.53
N PRO A 186 -7.31 3.53 -24.29
CA PRO A 186 -6.70 2.41 -23.60
C PRO A 186 -7.20 1.09 -24.22
N LYS A 187 -6.30 0.18 -24.65
CA LYS A 187 -6.69 -1.13 -25.21
C LYS A 187 -7.24 -2.11 -24.17
N ARG A 188 -6.93 -1.93 -22.88
CA ARG A 188 -7.37 -2.84 -21.79
C ARG A 188 -7.56 -2.04 -20.50
N SER A 189 -8.79 -1.84 -20.02
CA SER A 189 -9.04 -1.12 -18.77
C SER A 189 -9.09 -2.08 -17.58
N VAL A 190 -8.26 -1.82 -16.57
CA VAL A 190 -8.29 -2.55 -15.30
C VAL A 190 -8.18 -1.52 -14.18
N ASN A 191 -9.29 -0.95 -13.72
CA ASN A 191 -9.34 -0.29 -12.42
C ASN A 191 -10.79 -0.08 -12.00
N CYS A 192 -11.02 -0.20 -10.69
CA CYS A 192 -12.24 0.16 -10.01
C CYS A 192 -11.82 1.01 -8.80
N ALA A 193 -11.99 2.32 -8.90
CA ALA A 193 -11.91 3.22 -7.76
C ALA A 193 -13.34 3.47 -7.29
N THR A 194 -13.62 3.16 -6.04
CA THR A 194 -14.96 3.33 -5.45
C THR A 194 -14.82 4.15 -4.18
N SER A 195 -15.21 5.43 -4.26
CA SER A 195 -15.49 6.24 -3.08
C SER A 195 -16.90 5.90 -2.60
N GLY A 196 -17.00 5.30 -1.41
CA GLY A 196 -18.28 5.04 -0.77
C GLY A 196 -18.83 6.36 -0.18
N PRO A 197 -20.12 6.70 -0.39
CA PRO A 197 -20.69 7.97 0.06
C PRO A 197 -21.02 8.03 1.56
N SER A 198 -20.91 6.94 2.32
CA SER A 198 -21.51 6.82 3.67
C SER A 198 -20.53 6.84 4.86
N THR A 199 -19.23 6.90 4.61
CA THR A 199 -18.19 7.02 5.64
C THR A 199 -17.06 7.86 5.07
N ASN A 200 -16.38 8.69 5.86
CA ASN A 200 -15.16 9.40 5.44
C ASN A 200 -13.96 8.44 5.22
N GLY A 201 -14.22 7.28 4.64
CA GLY A 201 -13.22 6.30 4.27
C GLY A 201 -13.36 5.97 2.80
N SER A 202 -12.23 5.95 2.08
CA SER A 202 -12.17 5.60 0.67
C SER A 202 -11.48 4.25 0.49
N LEU A 203 -11.96 3.50 -0.50
CA LEU A 203 -11.38 2.23 -0.92
C LEU A 203 -10.73 2.44 -2.28
N VAL A 204 -9.41 2.36 -2.31
CA VAL A 204 -8.62 2.57 -3.54
C VAL A 204 -7.97 1.25 -3.91
N SER A 205 -8.32 0.73 -5.10
CA SER A 205 -7.70 -0.47 -5.68
C SER A 205 -6.93 -0.10 -6.93
N VAL A 206 -5.66 -0.50 -6.99
CA VAL A 206 -4.78 -0.32 -8.14
C VAL A 206 -4.18 -1.67 -8.51
N GLN A 207 -4.27 -2.05 -9.78
CA GLN A 207 -3.76 -3.33 -10.27
C GLN A 207 -2.76 -3.13 -11.41
N GLU A 208 -1.57 -3.68 -11.23
CA GLU A 208 -0.56 -3.89 -12.26
C GLU A 208 -0.76 -5.29 -12.84
N ILE A 209 -1.16 -5.33 -14.11
CA ILE A 209 -1.31 -6.58 -14.87
C ILE A 209 -0.09 -6.75 -15.78
N LYS A 210 0.36 -7.99 -15.97
CA LYS A 210 1.35 -8.38 -16.98
C LYS A 210 0.84 -9.65 -17.66
N ASN A 211 0.75 -9.66 -18.99
CA ASN A 211 0.29 -10.83 -19.76
C ASN A 211 -1.10 -11.37 -19.33
N GLY A 212 -2.00 -10.48 -18.88
CA GLY A 212 -3.34 -10.86 -18.41
C GLY A 212 -3.42 -11.33 -16.95
N ILE A 213 -2.29 -11.43 -16.24
CA ILE A 213 -2.24 -11.84 -14.83
C ILE A 213 -1.90 -10.63 -13.96
N ALA A 214 -2.52 -10.52 -12.78
CA ALA A 214 -2.16 -9.51 -11.79
C ALA A 214 -0.76 -9.76 -11.24
N LYS A 215 0.24 -9.00 -11.71
CA LYS A 215 1.62 -9.04 -11.19
C LYS A 215 1.69 -8.39 -9.82
N ARG A 216 0.97 -7.29 -9.63
CA ARG A 216 0.89 -6.59 -8.34
C ARG A 216 -0.45 -5.88 -8.18
N GLY A 217 -1.13 -6.13 -7.07
CA GLY A 217 -2.37 -5.45 -6.73
C GLY A 217 -2.26 -4.81 -5.37
N ILE A 218 -2.88 -3.65 -5.17
CA ILE A 218 -2.93 -2.97 -3.88
C ILE A 218 -4.36 -2.51 -3.64
N VAL A 219 -4.88 -2.82 -2.47
CA VAL A 219 -6.17 -2.37 -1.96
C VAL A 219 -5.94 -1.62 -0.65
N ASN A 220 -6.17 -0.31 -0.69
CA ASN A 220 -5.97 0.59 0.44
C ASN A 220 -7.31 0.99 1.05
N VAL A 221 -7.38 0.90 2.38
CA VAL A 221 -8.46 1.46 3.19
C VAL A 221 -7.94 2.73 3.82
N ILE A 222 -8.38 3.84 3.26
CA ILE A 222 -7.97 5.18 3.66
C ILE A 222 -9.08 5.77 4.52
N MET A 223 -8.72 6.40 5.62
CA MET A 223 -9.63 7.21 6.43
C MET A 223 -9.22 8.67 6.33
N GLU A 224 -10.18 9.52 5.99
CA GLU A 224 -10.01 10.96 5.83
C GLU A 224 -10.76 11.67 6.96
N LYS A 225 -10.06 12.53 7.70
CA LYS A 225 -10.70 13.42 8.68
C LYS A 225 -10.01 14.76 8.69
N ASP A 226 -10.77 15.81 8.38
CA ASP A 226 -10.40 17.22 8.56
C ASP A 226 -8.93 17.49 8.17
N ASP A 227 -8.59 17.19 6.90
CA ASP A 227 -7.25 17.35 6.27
C ASP A 227 -6.18 16.29 6.62
N SER A 228 -6.51 15.32 7.48
CA SER A 228 -5.66 14.16 7.78
C SER A 228 -6.14 12.91 7.04
N VAL A 229 -5.37 12.50 6.04
CA VAL A 229 -5.55 11.23 5.32
C VAL A 229 -4.63 10.20 5.95
N LYS A 230 -5.19 9.15 6.55
CA LYS A 230 -4.41 8.04 7.11
C LYS A 230 -4.80 6.73 6.45
N GLU A 231 -3.79 6.04 5.93
CA GLU A 231 -3.90 4.65 5.56
C GLU A 231 -3.94 3.80 6.83
N ILE A 232 -5.11 3.24 7.13
CA ILE A 232 -5.27 2.35 8.29
C ILE A 232 -4.74 0.96 7.92
N PHE A 233 -5.01 0.55 6.68
CA PHE A 233 -4.80 -0.81 6.23
C PHE A 233 -4.54 -0.87 4.73
N SER A 234 -3.47 -1.56 4.35
CA SER A 234 -3.14 -1.90 2.97
C SER A 234 -3.05 -3.41 2.84
N LEU A 235 -3.77 -3.97 1.88
CA LEU A 235 -3.58 -5.33 1.40
C LEU A 235 -3.00 -5.28 0.01
N GLY A 236 -1.79 -5.78 -0.16
CA GLY A 236 -1.23 -6.01 -1.48
C GLY A 236 -1.12 -7.49 -1.80
N ILE A 237 -1.25 -7.78 -3.10
CA ILE A 237 -1.01 -9.10 -3.69
C ILE A 237 0.13 -8.95 -4.68
N PHE A 238 0.96 -9.97 -4.79
CA PHE A 238 2.02 -10.01 -5.79
C PHE A 238 2.13 -11.42 -6.37
N SER A 239 2.47 -11.48 -7.66
CA SER A 239 2.78 -12.73 -8.34
C SER A 239 3.92 -12.55 -9.33
N GLY A 240 4.63 -13.63 -9.62
CA GLY A 240 5.71 -13.71 -10.60
C GLY A 240 5.68 -15.06 -11.30
N GLY A 241 6.13 -15.11 -12.56
CA GLY A 241 6.26 -16.36 -13.33
C GLY A 241 4.95 -17.09 -13.71
N LEU A 242 3.77 -16.62 -13.29
CA LEU A 242 2.49 -17.31 -13.56
C LEU A 242 2.06 -17.31 -15.03
N SER A 243 2.61 -16.41 -15.86
CA SER A 243 2.29 -16.34 -17.29
C SER A 243 2.67 -17.61 -18.04
N SER A 244 3.70 -18.32 -17.56
CA SER A 244 4.16 -19.59 -18.13
C SER A 244 3.11 -20.71 -18.07
N PHE A 245 2.15 -20.65 -17.13
CA PHE A 245 1.06 -21.63 -17.03
C PHE A 245 -0.15 -21.28 -17.90
N MET A 246 -0.34 -20.00 -18.20
CA MET A 246 -1.55 -19.51 -18.86
C MET A 246 -1.38 -19.30 -20.36
N SER A 247 -0.14 -19.18 -20.86
CA SER A 247 0.15 -19.08 -22.29
C SER A 247 1.34 -19.94 -22.68
N SER A 248 1.13 -20.80 -23.67
CA SER A 248 2.17 -21.59 -24.34
C SER A 248 3.03 -20.77 -25.30
N ASP A 249 2.79 -19.46 -25.41
CA ASP A 249 3.34 -18.60 -26.46
C ASP A 249 3.94 -17.33 -25.84
N SER A 250 5.24 -17.36 -25.54
CA SER A 250 6.02 -16.13 -25.36
C SER A 250 7.49 -16.40 -25.68
N GLY A 251 7.82 -16.38 -26.98
CA GLY A 251 9.18 -16.32 -27.51
C GLY A 251 9.90 -14.99 -27.28
N THR A 252 9.64 -14.33 -26.16
CA THR A 252 10.43 -13.19 -25.69
C THR A 252 11.29 -13.68 -24.54
N GLU A 253 12.61 -13.61 -24.72
CA GLU A 253 13.67 -13.86 -23.74
C GLU A 253 13.55 -12.90 -22.53
N GLU A 254 12.46 -13.01 -21.78
CA GLU A 254 12.38 -12.47 -20.43
C GLU A 254 12.95 -13.54 -19.50
N GLU A 255 13.90 -13.12 -18.64
CA GLU A 255 14.45 -13.97 -17.59
C GLU A 255 13.30 -14.72 -16.91
N GLU A 256 13.36 -16.06 -16.90
CA GLU A 256 12.35 -16.92 -16.27
C GLU A 256 12.21 -16.51 -14.80
N GLU A 257 11.22 -15.68 -14.49
CA GLU A 257 10.85 -15.37 -13.12
C GLU A 257 10.38 -16.67 -12.45
N SER A 258 10.91 -16.95 -11.26
CA SER A 258 10.41 -18.07 -10.46
C SER A 258 8.92 -17.88 -10.17
N VAL A 259 8.18 -18.98 -10.31
CA VAL A 259 6.74 -19.01 -10.08
C VAL A 259 6.48 -18.72 -8.61
N THR A 260 5.91 -17.56 -8.29
CA THR A 260 5.66 -17.18 -6.90
C THR A 260 4.38 -16.37 -6.80
N ALA A 261 3.66 -16.52 -5.69
CA ALA A 261 2.62 -15.59 -5.33
C ALA A 261 2.54 -15.42 -3.82
N GLY A 262 2.07 -14.25 -3.41
CA GLY A 262 1.89 -13.94 -1.99
C GLY A 262 1.09 -12.67 -1.78
N MET A 263 0.99 -12.31 -0.51
CA MET A 263 0.35 -11.08 -0.05
C MET A 263 1.28 -10.31 0.86
N ASP A 264 1.24 -8.98 0.77
CA ASP A 264 1.84 -8.08 1.74
C ASP A 264 0.78 -7.29 2.50
N LEU A 265 1.02 -7.14 3.80
CA LEU A 265 0.10 -6.48 4.72
C LEU A 265 0.78 -5.26 5.33
N THR A 266 0.13 -4.11 5.25
CA THR A 266 0.56 -2.90 5.95
C THR A 266 -0.53 -2.47 6.92
N VAL A 267 -0.16 -2.34 8.19
CA VAL A 267 -1.07 -1.94 9.26
C VAL A 267 -0.52 -0.68 9.89
N LEU A 268 -1.30 0.42 9.87
CA LEU A 268 -0.90 1.72 10.41
C LEU A 268 0.48 2.21 9.90
N GLY A 269 0.73 2.02 8.59
CA GLY A 269 1.99 2.41 7.95
C GLY A 269 3.16 1.45 8.17
N THR A 270 3.04 0.41 8.99
CA THR A 270 4.09 -0.59 9.19
C THR A 270 3.82 -1.82 8.33
N GLN A 271 4.77 -2.17 7.45
CA GLN A 271 4.70 -3.41 6.68
C GLN A 271 5.05 -4.60 7.58
N ILE A 272 4.16 -5.59 7.61
CA ILE A 272 4.38 -6.89 8.24
C ILE A 272 5.08 -7.80 7.23
N ARG A 273 5.77 -8.84 7.73
CA ARG A 273 6.40 -9.87 6.88
C ARG A 273 5.38 -10.37 5.84
N PRO A 274 5.70 -10.28 4.54
CA PRO A 274 4.83 -10.82 3.50
C PRO A 274 4.60 -12.31 3.68
N PHE A 275 3.38 -12.75 3.38
CA PHE A 275 3.01 -14.16 3.38
C PHE A 275 3.10 -14.68 1.95
N VAL A 276 3.94 -15.69 1.73
CA VAL A 276 4.13 -16.32 0.42
C VAL A 276 3.22 -17.54 0.39
N PHE A 277 2.33 -17.60 -0.61
CA PHE A 277 1.39 -18.71 -0.79
C PHE A 277 2.11 -19.94 -1.35
N PHE A 278 3.03 -19.72 -2.29
CA PHE A 278 3.88 -20.74 -2.87
C PHE A 278 5.13 -20.09 -3.45
N ASP A 279 6.24 -20.81 -3.41
CA ASP A 279 7.47 -20.46 -4.10
C ASP A 279 7.96 -21.64 -4.93
N GLY A 280 7.93 -21.46 -6.24
CA GLY A 280 8.19 -22.49 -7.23
C GLY A 280 6.95 -23.24 -7.71
N GLN A 281 7.11 -23.88 -8.88
CA GLN A 281 6.07 -24.66 -9.54
C GLN A 281 5.66 -25.89 -8.72
N GLY A 282 6.58 -26.54 -8.01
CA GLY A 282 6.30 -27.75 -7.23
C GLY A 282 5.29 -27.50 -6.10
N GLU A 283 5.46 -26.40 -5.35
CA GLU A 283 4.54 -26.02 -4.27
C GLU A 283 3.18 -25.62 -4.81
N LEU A 284 3.14 -24.82 -5.89
CA LEU A 284 1.89 -24.45 -6.56
C LEU A 284 1.10 -25.69 -7.00
N MET A 285 1.74 -26.62 -7.71
CA MET A 285 1.08 -27.84 -8.16
C MET A 285 0.68 -28.72 -6.96
N GLY A 286 1.47 -28.76 -5.89
CA GLY A 286 1.10 -29.41 -4.64
C GLY A 286 -0.22 -28.88 -4.07
N HIS A 287 -0.40 -27.55 -4.02
CA HIS A 287 -1.65 -26.92 -3.55
C HIS A 287 -2.83 -27.22 -4.47
N VAL A 288 -2.63 -27.14 -5.80
CA VAL A 288 -3.68 -27.44 -6.79
C VAL A 288 -4.14 -28.89 -6.70
N TRP A 289 -3.22 -29.85 -6.53
CA TRP A 289 -3.54 -31.28 -6.52
C TRP A 289 -4.10 -31.76 -5.19
N SER A 290 -3.64 -31.17 -4.08
CA SER A 290 -4.15 -31.48 -2.74
C SER A 290 -5.49 -30.79 -2.44
N GLY A 291 -5.89 -29.78 -3.23
CA GLY A 291 -7.08 -28.98 -2.98
C GLY A 291 -7.00 -28.16 -1.69
N THR A 292 -5.82 -28.02 -1.09
CA THR A 292 -5.62 -27.34 0.20
C THR A 292 -5.96 -25.85 0.14
N ALA A 293 -5.91 -25.24 -1.04
CA ALA A 293 -6.28 -23.85 -1.24
C ALA A 293 -7.80 -23.61 -1.31
N SER A 294 -8.60 -24.66 -1.53
CA SER A 294 -10.05 -24.56 -1.72
C SER A 294 -10.80 -24.32 -0.40
N GLU A 295 -10.22 -24.73 0.73
CA GLU A 295 -10.78 -24.48 2.05
C GLU A 295 -10.42 -23.07 2.55
N LYS A 296 -11.44 -22.38 3.07
CA LYS A 296 -11.27 -21.05 3.65
C LYS A 296 -10.33 -21.11 4.85
N THR A 297 -9.16 -20.51 4.69
CA THR A 297 -8.09 -20.53 5.70
C THR A 297 -7.82 -19.12 6.21
N SER A 298 -7.71 -18.96 7.52
CA SER A 298 -7.26 -17.71 8.14
C SER A 298 -5.78 -17.49 7.82
N ALA A 299 -5.47 -16.39 7.16
CA ALA A 299 -4.13 -16.02 6.75
C ALA A 299 -3.45 -15.07 7.75
N PHE A 300 -4.23 -14.19 8.40
CA PHE A 300 -3.69 -13.26 9.39
C PHE A 300 -4.73 -12.84 10.42
N GLN A 301 -4.37 -12.97 11.70
CA GLN A 301 -5.18 -12.54 12.84
C GLN A 301 -4.36 -11.66 13.76
N ALA A 302 -4.92 -10.53 14.18
CA ALA A 302 -4.26 -9.61 15.09
C ALA A 302 -5.25 -8.89 16.01
N LEU A 303 -4.78 -8.56 17.21
CA LEU A 303 -5.44 -7.63 18.11
C LEU A 303 -4.46 -6.49 18.40
N VAL A 304 -4.85 -5.27 18.02
CA VAL A 304 -4.00 -4.08 18.10
C VAL A 304 -4.66 -3.07 19.02
N LEU A 305 -3.91 -2.60 20.02
CA LEU A 305 -4.31 -1.46 20.84
C LEU A 305 -4.01 -0.17 20.07
N LEU A 306 -5.03 0.44 19.47
CA LEU A 306 -4.92 1.66 18.67
C LEU A 306 -4.69 2.90 19.55
N GLN A 307 -5.36 2.95 20.69
CA GLN A 307 -5.31 4.09 21.60
C GLN A 307 -5.21 3.59 23.03
N ASP A 308 -4.28 4.15 23.78
CA ASP A 308 -4.13 3.92 25.21
C ASP A 308 -3.74 5.25 25.85
N HIS A 309 -4.75 5.95 26.37
CA HIS A 309 -4.57 7.24 27.02
C HIS A 309 -5.00 7.12 28.47
N LEU A 310 -4.04 7.35 29.36
CA LEU A 310 -4.25 7.40 30.80
C LEU A 310 -3.76 8.75 31.32
N GLU A 311 -4.66 9.51 31.91
CA GLU A 311 -4.37 10.84 32.41
C GLU A 311 -4.98 11.05 33.80
N TYR A 312 -4.24 11.72 34.66
CA TYR A 312 -4.67 12.11 35.99
C TYR A 312 -4.86 13.62 36.04
N LEU A 313 -6.11 14.06 36.14
CA LEU A 313 -6.49 15.46 36.22
C LEU A 313 -6.70 15.87 37.68
N ARG A 314 -5.99 16.91 38.13
CA ARG A 314 -6.23 17.53 39.44
C ARG A 314 -7.35 18.55 39.33
N LEU A 315 -8.47 18.29 39.97
CA LEU A 315 -9.61 19.19 39.98
C LEU A 315 -9.39 20.34 40.96
N GLY A 316 -10.03 21.49 40.73
CA GLY A 316 -9.95 22.66 41.63
C GLY A 316 -10.44 22.38 43.06
N SER A 317 -11.25 21.33 43.23
CA SER A 317 -11.70 20.83 44.54
C SER A 317 -10.65 20.01 45.30
N GLY A 318 -9.48 19.73 44.69
CA GLY A 318 -8.43 18.89 45.26
C GLY A 318 -8.56 17.39 44.98
N PHE A 319 -9.64 16.95 44.35
CA PHE A 319 -9.80 15.54 43.92
C PHE A 319 -8.96 15.23 42.68
N ILE A 320 -8.59 13.95 42.53
CA ILE A 320 -7.90 13.44 41.35
C ILE A 320 -8.92 12.67 40.52
N ALA A 321 -9.14 13.12 39.29
CA ALA A 321 -9.91 12.39 38.29
C ALA A 321 -8.95 11.58 37.41
N GLU A 322 -9.18 10.28 37.31
CA GLU A 322 -8.51 9.38 36.38
C GLU A 322 -9.35 9.29 35.10
N LEU A 323 -8.78 9.73 33.98
CA LEU A 323 -9.34 9.57 32.65
C LEU A 323 -8.58 8.44 31.95
N ASN A 324 -9.31 7.40 31.57
CA ASN A 324 -8.76 6.22 30.92
C ASN A 324 -9.52 5.99 29.62
N LEU A 325 -8.85 6.07 28.48
CA LEU A 325 -9.42 5.86 27.16
C LEU A 325 -8.60 4.82 26.41
N LYS A 326 -9.25 3.68 26.11
CA LYS A 326 -8.65 2.57 25.38
C LYS A 326 -9.40 2.32 24.09
N GLY A 327 -8.67 2.15 23.00
CA GLY A 327 -9.19 1.76 21.71
C GLY A 327 -8.45 0.53 21.23
N ALA A 328 -9.18 -0.54 20.92
CA ALA A 328 -8.62 -1.78 20.40
C ALA A 328 -9.30 -2.18 19.10
N THR A 329 -8.55 -2.82 18.22
CA THR A 329 -9.04 -3.37 16.96
C THR A 329 -8.63 -4.83 16.86
N SER A 330 -9.60 -5.71 16.65
CA SER A 330 -9.36 -7.06 16.17
C SER A 330 -9.43 -7.09 14.64
N PHE A 331 -8.62 -7.95 14.06
CA PHE A 331 -8.52 -8.12 12.62
C PHE A 331 -8.38 -9.61 12.29
N ASP A 332 -9.14 -10.07 11.31
CA ASP A 332 -9.12 -11.42 10.77
C ASP A 332 -9.19 -11.35 9.24
N LEU A 333 -8.13 -11.83 8.58
CA LEU A 333 -8.05 -11.96 7.13
C LEU A 333 -8.02 -13.44 6.79
N SER A 334 -8.94 -13.85 5.95
CA SER A 334 -9.10 -15.23 5.52
C SER A 334 -9.28 -15.28 4.01
N GLY A 335 -8.87 -16.39 3.40
CA GLY A 335 -8.97 -16.56 1.95
C GLY A 335 -9.20 -18.00 1.55
N LYS A 336 -9.78 -18.17 0.36
CA LYS A 336 -9.79 -19.43 -0.40
C LYS A 336 -9.48 -19.15 -1.87
N ILE A 337 -8.89 -20.12 -2.54
CA ILE A 337 -8.58 -20.09 -3.96
C ILE A 337 -8.91 -21.46 -4.55
N GLU A 338 -9.76 -21.47 -5.58
CA GLU A 338 -10.12 -22.66 -6.33
C GLU A 338 -9.62 -22.49 -7.77
N ILE A 339 -8.86 -23.46 -8.27
CA ILE A 339 -8.34 -23.43 -9.65
C ILE A 339 -8.74 -24.73 -10.34
N SER A 340 -9.39 -24.63 -11.49
CA SER A 340 -9.69 -25.77 -12.36
C SER A 340 -8.95 -25.64 -13.68
N LEU A 341 -7.94 -26.49 -13.87
CA LEU A 341 -7.22 -26.58 -15.15
C LEU A 341 -8.08 -27.18 -16.27
N TRP A 342 -9.04 -28.04 -15.92
CA TRP A 342 -9.95 -28.66 -16.89
C TRP A 342 -10.99 -27.68 -17.43
N ASN A 343 -11.64 -26.93 -16.53
CA ASN A 343 -12.60 -25.90 -16.91
C ASN A 343 -11.92 -24.59 -17.31
N ARG A 344 -10.61 -24.47 -17.07
CA ARG A 344 -9.79 -23.30 -17.35
C ARG A 344 -10.33 -22.03 -16.68
N ASN A 345 -10.69 -22.16 -15.40
CA ASN A 345 -11.17 -21.08 -14.57
C ASN A 345 -10.52 -21.09 -13.18
N ALA A 346 -10.55 -19.94 -12.51
CA ALA A 346 -10.13 -19.80 -11.13
C ALA A 346 -11.07 -18.85 -10.38
N GLU A 347 -11.39 -19.20 -9.15
CA GLU A 347 -12.17 -18.38 -8.22
C GLU A 347 -11.32 -18.09 -6.99
N SER A 348 -11.33 -16.85 -6.51
CA SER A 348 -10.70 -16.48 -5.25
C SER A 348 -11.67 -15.66 -4.42
N LEU A 349 -11.71 -15.96 -3.12
CA LEU A 349 -12.48 -15.22 -2.14
C LEU A 349 -11.55 -14.79 -1.02
N VAL A 350 -11.44 -13.49 -0.80
CA VAL A 350 -10.70 -12.90 0.31
C VAL A 350 -11.69 -12.17 1.21
N GLU A 351 -11.80 -12.61 2.45
CA GLU A 351 -12.68 -12.02 3.45
C GLU A 351 -11.87 -11.39 4.57
N LYS A 352 -12.15 -10.11 4.80
CA LYS A 352 -11.65 -9.34 5.93
C LYS A 352 -12.80 -9.08 6.89
N SER A 353 -12.58 -9.44 8.15
CA SER A 353 -13.40 -8.99 9.27
C SER A 353 -12.54 -8.16 10.22
N ALA A 354 -13.05 -7.03 10.70
CA ALA A 354 -12.42 -6.28 11.77
C ALA A 354 -13.46 -5.90 12.82
N GLY A 355 -13.05 -5.85 14.09
CA GLY A 355 -13.86 -5.40 15.20
C GLY A 355 -13.14 -4.28 15.92
N ILE A 356 -13.72 -3.09 15.95
CA ILE A 356 -13.13 -1.92 16.62
C ILE A 356 -13.95 -1.67 17.87
N VAL A 357 -13.28 -1.50 19.01
CA VAL A 357 -13.89 -1.19 20.30
C VAL A 357 -13.15 -0.02 20.92
N VAL A 358 -13.91 0.97 21.38
CA VAL A 358 -13.40 2.10 22.16
C VAL A 358 -14.11 2.07 23.51
N THR A 359 -13.35 1.98 24.59
CA THR A 359 -13.83 2.07 25.97
C THR A 359 -13.21 3.28 26.63
N GLY A 360 -14.02 4.04 27.34
CA GLY A 360 -13.56 5.15 28.15
C GLY A 360 -14.15 5.09 29.55
N ALA A 361 -13.35 5.46 30.54
CA ALA A 361 -13.77 5.56 31.93
C ALA A 361 -13.24 6.85 32.54
N ILE A 362 -14.08 7.54 33.29
CA ILE A 362 -13.69 8.65 34.15
C ILE A 362 -14.00 8.22 35.58
N LYS A 363 -12.95 8.11 36.40
CA LYS A 363 -13.04 7.71 37.81
C LYS A 363 -12.61 8.87 38.70
N ILE A 364 -13.39 9.13 39.74
CA ILE A 364 -13.03 10.06 40.82
C ILE A 364 -12.96 9.20 42.09
N ASP A 365 -11.74 8.99 42.59
CA ASP A 365 -11.50 8.25 43.83
C ASP A 365 -11.15 9.24 44.95
N SER A 366 -11.87 9.15 46.07
CA SER A 366 -11.61 9.90 47.29
C SER A 366 -11.78 8.95 48.48
N SER A 367 -11.29 9.34 49.66
CA SER A 367 -11.37 8.50 50.86
C SER A 367 -12.79 8.19 51.31
N PHE A 368 -13.81 8.90 50.82
CA PHE A 368 -15.21 8.78 51.26
C PHE A 368 -16.20 8.53 50.12
N VAL A 369 -15.87 8.85 48.86
CA VAL A 369 -16.74 8.59 47.71
C VAL A 369 -15.95 8.11 46.50
N LYS A 370 -16.48 7.10 45.82
CA LYS A 370 -16.00 6.62 44.51
C LYS A 370 -17.10 6.85 43.48
N SER A 371 -16.78 7.59 42.44
CA SER A 371 -17.70 7.81 41.31
C SER A 371 -17.01 7.41 40.02
N GLN A 372 -17.75 6.73 39.15
CA GLN A 372 -17.23 6.26 37.87
C GLN A 372 -18.30 6.42 36.79
N VAL A 373 -17.88 6.95 35.64
CA VAL A 373 -18.67 6.96 34.40
C VAL A 373 -17.88 6.15 33.38
N GLU A 374 -18.53 5.19 32.75
CA GLU A 374 -17.95 4.39 31.66
C GLU A 374 -18.72 4.65 30.37
N PHE A 375 -18.06 4.53 29.23
CA PHE A 375 -18.73 4.44 27.95
C PHE A 375 -18.01 3.42 27.07
N SER A 376 -18.75 2.76 26.21
CA SER A 376 -18.16 1.92 25.16
C SER A 376 -18.85 2.13 23.82
N ALA A 377 -18.06 2.08 22.75
CA ALA A 377 -18.55 2.08 21.38
C ALA A 377 -17.84 0.95 20.62
N SER A 378 -18.58 0.19 19.81
CA SER A 378 -17.99 -0.84 18.96
C SER A 378 -18.61 -0.86 17.56
N ILE A 379 -17.80 -1.28 16.60
CA ILE A 379 -18.20 -1.44 15.20
C ILE A 379 -17.50 -2.66 14.60
N GLU A 380 -18.22 -3.42 13.80
CA GLU A 380 -17.71 -4.63 13.13
C GLU A 380 -17.78 -4.49 11.60
N PRO A 381 -16.81 -3.79 10.97
CA PRO A 381 -16.74 -3.74 9.52
C PRO A 381 -16.29 -5.08 8.92
N LYS A 382 -16.96 -5.48 7.84
CA LYS A 382 -16.58 -6.63 7.00
C LYS A 382 -16.38 -6.18 5.55
N LEU A 383 -15.46 -6.83 4.86
CA LEU A 383 -15.15 -6.55 3.47
C LEU A 383 -14.80 -7.87 2.77
N THR A 384 -15.45 -8.11 1.65
CA THR A 384 -15.28 -9.34 0.87
C THR A 384 -14.88 -8.97 -0.55
N LEU A 385 -13.71 -9.47 -0.98
CA LEU A 385 -13.21 -9.36 -2.34
C LEU A 385 -13.31 -10.72 -3.00
N GLN A 386 -14.19 -10.83 -4.00
CA GLN A 386 -14.31 -12.00 -4.86
C GLN A 386 -13.65 -11.71 -6.20
N THR A 387 -12.87 -12.66 -6.70
CA THR A 387 -12.21 -12.58 -8.00
C THR A 387 -12.52 -13.84 -8.80
N ASP A 388 -13.09 -13.66 -9.99
CA ASP A 388 -13.39 -14.74 -10.93
C ASP A 388 -12.52 -14.55 -12.18
N ILE A 389 -11.80 -15.61 -12.56
CA ILE A 389 -10.88 -15.62 -13.70
C ILE A 389 -11.31 -16.73 -14.66
N ASP A 390 -11.47 -16.39 -15.93
CA ASP A 390 -11.66 -17.34 -17.02
C ASP A 390 -10.45 -17.22 -17.96
N PHE A 391 -9.75 -18.33 -18.18
CA PHE A 391 -8.58 -18.43 -19.06
C PHE A 391 -8.75 -19.51 -20.13
N SER A 392 -9.98 -19.80 -20.52
CA SER A 392 -10.32 -20.75 -21.58
C SER A 392 -9.84 -20.30 -22.97
N SER A 393 -9.85 -18.99 -23.24
CA SER A 393 -9.40 -18.37 -24.50
C SER A 393 -8.52 -17.16 -24.23
N ASN A 394 -9.12 -15.98 -24.09
CA ASN A 394 -8.47 -14.81 -23.52
C ASN A 394 -8.69 -14.79 -22.01
N VAL A 395 -7.74 -14.22 -21.28
CA VAL A 395 -7.88 -14.05 -19.83
C VAL A 395 -8.92 -12.96 -19.55
N HIS A 396 -10.05 -13.36 -18.97
CA HIS A 396 -11.09 -12.48 -18.46
C HIS A 396 -11.01 -12.43 -16.93
N LEU A 397 -10.94 -11.23 -16.37
CA LEU A 397 -10.85 -10.98 -14.94
C LEU A 397 -12.05 -10.16 -14.48
N CYS A 398 -12.83 -10.71 -13.54
CA CYS A 398 -13.88 -9.99 -12.83
C CYS A 398 -13.50 -9.88 -11.36
N MET A 399 -13.46 -8.66 -10.82
CA MET A 399 -13.27 -8.43 -9.39
C MET A 399 -14.50 -7.74 -8.81
N ARG A 400 -14.98 -8.26 -7.68
CA ARG A 400 -16.14 -7.75 -6.98
C ARG A 400 -15.75 -7.47 -5.53
N LEU A 401 -15.76 -6.18 -5.19
CA LEU A 401 -15.59 -5.73 -3.81
C LEU A 401 -16.95 -5.47 -3.20
N THR A 402 -17.24 -6.12 -2.08
CA THR A 402 -18.51 -5.97 -1.34
C THR A 402 -18.23 -5.59 0.11
N GLN A 403 -19.00 -4.62 0.60
CA GLN A 403 -18.97 -4.19 2.00
C GLN A 403 -20.40 -4.31 2.55
N PRO A 404 -20.70 -5.34 3.34
CA PRO A 404 -21.99 -5.45 4.01
C PRO A 404 -22.16 -4.38 5.11
N ASP A 405 -23.41 -4.11 5.46
CA ASP A 405 -23.76 -3.15 6.51
C ASP A 405 -23.09 -3.51 7.84
N SER A 406 -22.45 -2.51 8.44
CA SER A 406 -21.75 -2.63 9.71
C SER A 406 -22.68 -2.23 10.85
N VAL A 407 -22.78 -3.05 11.90
CA VAL A 407 -23.56 -2.71 13.08
C VAL A 407 -22.71 -1.84 14.01
N PHE A 408 -23.18 -0.64 14.32
CA PHE A 408 -22.60 0.22 15.36
C PHE A 408 -23.34 0.01 16.68
N ARG A 409 -22.60 -0.35 17.74
CA ARG A 409 -23.15 -0.54 19.09
C ARG A 409 -22.56 0.50 20.04
N ARG A 410 -23.38 1.06 20.92
CA ARG A 410 -22.96 2.02 21.94
C ARG A 410 -23.60 1.69 23.28
N MET A 411 -22.80 1.75 24.34
CA MET A 411 -23.21 1.60 25.72
C MET A 411 -22.68 2.79 26.53
N TYR A 412 -23.49 3.30 27.45
CA TYR A 412 -23.16 4.39 28.35
C TYR A 412 -23.46 3.99 29.79
#